data_AF-A0A378K3H9-F1
#
_entry.id   AF-A0A378K3H9-F1
#
_cell.length_a   1.000
_cell.length_b   1.000
_cell.length_c   1.000
_cell.angle_alpha   90.00
_cell.angle_beta   90.00
_cell.angle_gamma   90.00
#
_symmetry.space_group_name_H-M   'P 1'
#
loop_
_entity.id
_entity.type
_entity.pdbx_description
1 polymer ?
#
loop_
_entity_poly.entity_id
_entity_poly.type
_entity_poly.pdbx_seq_one_letter_code
_entity_poly.pdbx_strand_id
1 'polypeptide(L)'
;MDNQISNLLKPNRNTLQLDSHSLEEEVYFNSNGVLTLGVEIELQLIDSKSYNLCSRATDVLNATAHLEKIKQEFYLSTIEVNTDKCLTAQEVEDDLYATLASLQLATKDLGILFSTTGSHPFSKYSDWVVSPTTRYQDLIDRNQWLTRRMSVYGLHVHIGMSSGEDCIRFNNFFMYFLPHLLALSSSSPFWQGIDTGLASCRPTTYEALPTAGQPYHVRTWKDFEHLYKSLKLCGSVKSLKDLWWDLRPSPGFGTLEIRVCDGAATLAETLALVALIHTFAHWFADNGSWLESVAYPPYWLSRENKWRAIRYGLDAELVMNTEGKTKLMREDIDEWFEKLKPYIEKLHYQTYFSTLKMIMNSGTSSERQRKVFAYNHCLNDIVKHNVSEFLLQTPLYRRESGVSP
;
A
#
# COMPACT_ATOMS: atom_id res chain seq x y z
N MET A 1 -2.82 14.03 -64.49
CA MET A 1 -3.13 14.97 -63.38
C MET A 1 -2.17 14.61 -62.27
N ASP A 2 -0.92 15.04 -62.41
CA ASP A 2 0.17 14.67 -61.50
C ASP A 2 0.78 15.96 -60.96
N ASN A 3 0.46 16.25 -59.70
CA ASN A 3 1.24 17.13 -58.83
C ASN A 3 0.65 17.05 -57.44
N GLN A 4 1.26 16.24 -56.57
CA GLN A 4 1.42 16.47 -55.12
C GLN A 4 1.99 15.20 -54.45
N ILE A 5 3.25 14.89 -54.74
CA ILE A 5 4.07 14.00 -53.91
C ILE A 5 5.38 14.73 -53.62
N SER A 6 5.36 15.61 -52.61
CA SER A 6 6.56 16.03 -51.88
C SER A 6 6.14 16.95 -50.73
N ASN A 7 5.88 16.42 -49.53
CA ASN A 7 6.00 17.17 -48.25
C ASN A 7 5.62 16.37 -46.99
N LEU A 8 5.89 15.07 -46.93
CA LEU A 8 5.75 14.31 -45.70
C LEU A 8 7.02 13.53 -45.47
N LEU A 9 7.98 14.15 -44.78
CA LEU A 9 9.06 13.57 -43.97
C LEU A 9 10.04 14.69 -43.60
N LYS A 10 9.67 15.49 -42.59
CA LYS A 10 10.65 16.19 -41.75
C LYS A 10 10.49 15.65 -40.33
N PRO A 11 11.54 15.14 -39.69
CA PRO A 11 11.47 14.80 -38.27
C PRO A 11 11.35 16.10 -37.49
N ASN A 12 10.26 16.25 -36.75
CA ASN A 12 10.09 17.32 -35.78
C ASN A 12 11.08 17.07 -34.63
N ARG A 13 12.28 17.65 -34.72
CA ARG A 13 13.16 17.83 -33.56
C ARG A 13 12.57 18.96 -32.71
N ASN A 14 11.47 18.69 -32.01
CA ASN A 14 11.13 19.45 -30.82
C ASN A 14 12.05 18.92 -29.71
N THR A 15 13.16 19.61 -29.51
CA THR A 15 13.88 19.59 -28.24
C THR A 15 12.86 19.93 -27.15
N LEU A 16 12.48 18.93 -26.36
CA LEU A 16 11.80 19.11 -25.08
C LEU A 16 12.76 19.88 -24.18
N GLN A 17 12.67 21.21 -24.21
CA GLN A 17 13.16 22.05 -23.12
C GLN A 17 12.21 21.82 -21.95
N LEU A 18 12.40 20.70 -21.25
CA LEU A 18 11.81 20.50 -19.93
C LEU A 18 12.39 21.58 -19.03
N ASP A 19 11.53 22.40 -18.47
CA ASP A 19 11.89 23.54 -17.64
C ASP A 19 12.69 23.05 -16.43
N SER A 20 14.01 23.31 -16.40
CA SER A 20 14.92 22.75 -15.40
C SER A 20 14.57 23.20 -13.98
N HIS A 21 13.94 24.36 -13.84
CA HIS A 21 13.44 24.86 -12.56
C HIS A 21 12.31 23.99 -11.99
N SER A 22 11.37 23.51 -12.82
CA SER A 22 10.29 22.61 -12.35
C SER A 22 10.80 21.25 -11.87
N LEU A 23 11.93 20.80 -12.44
CA LEU A 23 12.60 19.58 -12.01
C LEU A 23 13.28 19.77 -10.66
N GLU A 24 13.97 20.89 -10.46
CA GLU A 24 14.67 21.19 -9.20
C GLU A 24 13.71 21.35 -8.03
N GLU A 25 12.53 21.95 -8.22
CA GLU A 25 11.51 22.07 -7.16
C GLU A 25 10.93 20.71 -6.73
N GLU A 26 10.77 19.75 -7.64
CA GLU A 26 10.19 18.44 -7.32
C GLU A 26 11.12 17.52 -6.52
N VAL A 27 12.45 17.66 -6.67
CA VAL A 27 13.45 16.88 -5.92
C VAL A 27 13.99 17.62 -4.69
N TYR A 28 13.62 18.87 -4.49
CA TYR A 28 13.94 19.58 -3.26
C TYR A 28 13.23 18.93 -2.06
N PHE A 29 14.01 18.48 -1.07
CA PHE A 29 13.49 17.71 0.06
C PHE A 29 13.03 18.63 1.20
N ASN A 30 11.71 18.79 1.35
CA ASN A 30 11.10 19.59 2.40
C ASN A 30 10.92 18.75 3.67
N SER A 31 11.86 18.76 4.61
CA SER A 31 11.77 17.93 5.81
C SER A 31 10.41 18.01 6.51
N ASN A 32 9.88 16.85 6.87
CA ASN A 32 8.63 16.74 7.63
C ASN A 32 8.88 16.37 9.10
N GLY A 33 10.01 16.80 9.66
CA GLY A 33 10.43 16.38 10.99
C GLY A 33 11.04 14.98 11.00
N VAL A 34 11.18 14.40 12.19
CA VAL A 34 11.89 13.13 12.39
C VAL A 34 10.89 12.08 12.86
N LEU A 35 10.69 11.06 12.03
CA LEU A 35 9.85 9.89 12.29
C LEU A 35 8.38 10.18 12.59
N THR A 36 7.86 11.33 12.17
CA THR A 36 6.42 11.59 12.24
C THR A 36 5.65 10.65 11.29
N LEU A 37 4.40 10.38 11.58
CA LEU A 37 3.54 9.48 10.81
C LEU A 37 2.50 10.25 9.99
N GLY A 38 2.17 9.71 8.82
CA GLY A 38 0.93 9.99 8.10
C GLY A 38 0.44 8.68 7.48
N VAL A 39 -0.86 8.41 7.55
CA VAL A 39 -1.43 7.12 7.12
C VAL A 39 -2.56 7.34 6.13
N GLU A 40 -2.53 6.59 5.03
CA GLU A 40 -3.57 6.56 4.01
C GLU A 40 -4.15 5.15 3.96
N ILE A 41 -5.47 5.03 4.05
CA ILE A 41 -6.20 3.77 3.85
C ILE A 41 -7.19 3.92 2.69
N GLU A 42 -7.14 2.98 1.75
CA GLU A 42 -8.05 2.94 0.62
C GLU A 42 -9.27 2.07 0.95
N LEU A 43 -10.48 2.64 0.85
CA LEU A 43 -11.74 1.97 1.18
C LEU A 43 -12.50 1.57 -0.09
N GLN A 44 -12.95 0.32 -0.10
CA GLN A 44 -13.93 -0.21 -1.04
C GLN A 44 -15.32 0.36 -0.76
N LEU A 45 -16.01 0.82 -1.81
CA LEU A 45 -17.43 1.18 -1.75
C LEU A 45 -18.28 0.01 -2.23
N ILE A 46 -19.00 -0.63 -1.30
CA ILE A 46 -19.74 -1.87 -1.56
C ILE A 46 -21.23 -1.60 -1.50
N ASP A 47 -21.98 -2.01 -2.51
CA ASP A 47 -23.44 -1.90 -2.49
C ASP A 47 -24.04 -2.90 -1.49
N SER A 48 -24.86 -2.40 -0.56
CA SER A 48 -25.43 -3.20 0.54
C SER A 48 -26.35 -4.34 0.11
N LYS A 49 -26.86 -4.33 -1.12
CA LYS A 49 -27.77 -5.37 -1.62
C LYS A 49 -27.02 -6.47 -2.39
N SER A 50 -26.14 -6.08 -3.29
CA SER A 50 -25.40 -6.98 -4.16
C SER A 50 -24.08 -7.46 -3.57
N TYR A 51 -23.52 -6.75 -2.58
CA TYR A 51 -22.18 -6.94 -2.05
C TYR A 51 -21.06 -6.84 -3.10
N ASN A 52 -21.33 -6.19 -4.24
CA ASN A 52 -20.31 -5.86 -5.23
C ASN A 52 -19.87 -4.40 -5.05
N LEU A 53 -18.72 -4.06 -5.64
CA LEU A 53 -18.28 -2.67 -5.73
C LEU A 53 -19.31 -1.80 -6.45
N CYS A 54 -19.53 -0.58 -5.96
CA CYS A 54 -20.40 0.41 -6.58
C CYS A 54 -19.66 1.72 -6.84
N SER A 55 -19.89 2.31 -8.01
CA SER A 55 -19.22 3.54 -8.45
C SER A 55 -19.90 4.80 -7.86
N ARG A 56 -19.83 4.97 -6.54
CA ARG A 56 -20.55 6.01 -5.79
C ARG A 56 -19.66 6.93 -4.94
N ALA A 57 -18.37 7.04 -5.26
CA ALA A 57 -17.44 7.92 -4.55
C ALA A 57 -17.92 9.37 -4.51
N THR A 58 -18.52 9.88 -5.59
CA THR A 58 -19.09 11.24 -5.62
C THR A 58 -20.17 11.44 -4.55
N ASP A 59 -21.03 10.46 -4.33
CA ASP A 59 -22.09 10.55 -3.32
C ASP A 59 -21.51 10.56 -1.91
N VAL A 60 -20.49 9.73 -1.67
CA VAL A 60 -19.77 9.70 -0.38
C VAL A 60 -19.06 11.03 -0.14
N LEU A 61 -18.29 11.52 -1.11
CA LEU A 61 -17.56 12.80 -1.03
C LEU A 61 -18.50 13.98 -0.79
N ASN A 62 -19.68 13.99 -1.42
CA ASN A 62 -20.69 15.02 -1.17
C ASN A 62 -21.24 14.95 0.26
N ALA A 63 -21.55 13.75 0.75
CA ALA A 63 -22.02 13.55 2.13
C ALA A 63 -20.95 13.91 3.16
N THR A 64 -19.68 13.72 2.81
CA THR A 64 -18.53 13.99 3.67
C THR A 64 -17.77 15.25 3.30
N ALA A 65 -18.39 16.21 2.60
CA ALA A 65 -17.69 17.42 2.13
C ALA A 65 -17.07 18.27 3.26
N HIS A 66 -17.53 18.07 4.49
CA HIS A 66 -17.00 18.70 5.71
C HIS A 66 -15.76 17.99 6.29
N LEU A 67 -15.43 16.79 5.80
CA LEU A 67 -14.29 15.99 6.21
C LEU A 67 -13.19 16.11 5.17
N GLU A 68 -12.22 16.99 5.40
CA GLU A 68 -11.11 17.22 4.46
C GLU A 68 -10.24 15.98 4.24
N LYS A 69 -10.26 15.03 5.18
CA LYS A 69 -9.47 13.80 5.19
C LYS A 69 -9.93 12.73 4.19
N ILE A 70 -11.11 12.91 3.59
CA ILE A 70 -11.68 11.93 2.67
C ILE A 70 -11.44 12.42 1.24
N LYS A 71 -10.67 11.65 0.49
CA LYS A 71 -10.20 12.02 -0.85
C LYS A 71 -10.78 11.08 -1.91
N GLN A 72 -10.85 11.64 -3.12
CA GLN A 72 -11.21 10.89 -4.32
C GLN A 72 -10.03 10.06 -4.80
N GLU A 73 -10.28 8.80 -5.16
CA GLU A 73 -9.27 7.89 -5.69
C GLU A 73 -9.49 7.58 -7.20
N PHE A 74 -8.60 6.79 -7.81
CA PHE A 74 -8.59 6.44 -9.24
C PHE A 74 -9.93 5.88 -9.75
N TYR A 75 -10.59 5.01 -8.99
CA TYR A 75 -11.91 4.48 -9.32
C TYR A 75 -13.00 5.11 -8.48
N LEU A 76 -14.18 5.32 -9.08
CA LEU A 76 -15.37 5.81 -8.38
C LEU A 76 -15.93 4.81 -7.36
N SER A 77 -15.40 3.59 -7.31
CA SER A 77 -15.69 2.60 -6.28
C SER A 77 -14.74 2.64 -5.08
N THR A 78 -13.92 3.68 -4.99
CA THR A 78 -12.89 3.83 -3.97
C THR A 78 -12.89 5.25 -3.42
N ILE A 79 -12.68 5.36 -2.12
CA ILE A 79 -12.27 6.60 -1.45
C ILE A 79 -10.98 6.34 -0.66
N GLU A 80 -10.21 7.38 -0.42
CA GLU A 80 -9.02 7.33 0.42
C GLU A 80 -9.30 8.12 1.71
N VAL A 81 -8.84 7.61 2.85
CA VAL A 81 -8.92 8.29 4.16
C VAL A 81 -7.50 8.54 4.67
N ASN A 82 -7.19 9.81 4.92
CA ASN A 82 -5.83 10.25 5.25
C ASN A 82 -5.82 10.87 6.64
N THR A 83 -4.87 10.46 7.48
CA THR A 83 -4.65 11.13 8.76
C THR A 83 -4.02 12.50 8.56
N ASP A 84 -4.11 13.33 9.59
CA ASP A 84 -3.17 14.44 9.72
C ASP A 84 -1.76 13.90 9.99
N LYS A 85 -0.81 14.82 10.13
CA LYS A 85 0.54 14.51 10.61
C LYS A 85 0.49 14.15 12.10
N CYS A 86 0.85 12.92 12.41
CA CYS A 86 0.89 12.37 13.77
C CYS A 86 2.34 12.18 14.25
N LEU A 87 2.56 12.13 15.56
CA LEU A 87 3.85 11.81 16.19
C LEU A 87 3.93 10.35 16.64
N THR A 88 2.78 9.69 16.82
CA THR A 88 2.70 8.34 17.37
C THR A 88 1.58 7.53 16.70
N ALA A 89 1.64 6.20 16.81
CA ALA A 89 0.57 5.31 16.36
C ALA A 89 -0.75 5.52 17.15
N GLN A 90 -0.69 6.01 18.40
CA GLN A 90 -1.89 6.37 19.16
C GLN A 90 -2.57 7.61 18.58
N GLU A 91 -1.81 8.62 18.14
CA GLU A 91 -2.40 9.78 17.45
C GLU A 91 -3.02 9.38 16.10
N VAL A 92 -2.39 8.43 15.37
CA VAL A 92 -2.97 7.82 14.16
C VAL A 92 -4.27 7.07 14.50
N GLU A 93 -4.30 6.34 15.61
CA GLU A 93 -5.47 5.63 16.10
C GLU A 93 -6.64 6.58 16.35
N ASP A 94 -6.44 7.62 17.16
CA ASP A 94 -7.46 8.60 17.49
C ASP A 94 -8.00 9.30 16.23
N ASP A 95 -7.10 9.66 15.30
CA ASP A 95 -7.45 10.31 14.04
C ASP A 95 -8.34 9.42 13.15
N LEU A 96 -7.90 8.18 12.91
CA LEU A 96 -8.63 7.25 12.05
C LEU A 96 -9.96 6.84 12.67
N TYR A 97 -10.04 6.61 13.98
CA TYR A 97 -11.32 6.31 14.64
C TYR A 97 -12.31 7.47 14.50
N ALA A 98 -11.89 8.70 14.77
CA ALA A 98 -12.75 9.88 14.64
C ALA A 98 -13.24 10.08 13.20
N THR A 99 -12.33 9.92 12.24
CA THR A 99 -12.62 10.10 10.81
C THR A 99 -13.56 9.01 10.28
N LEU A 100 -13.31 7.74 10.61
CA LEU A 100 -14.16 6.62 10.18
C LEU A 100 -15.54 6.65 10.84
N ALA A 101 -15.64 7.03 12.12
CA ALA A 101 -16.94 7.21 12.78
C ALA A 101 -17.77 8.31 12.10
N SER A 102 -17.13 9.42 11.74
CA SER A 102 -17.78 10.54 11.03
C SER A 102 -18.21 10.13 9.61
N LEU A 103 -17.35 9.40 8.88
CA LEU A 103 -17.68 8.83 7.57
C LEU A 103 -18.91 7.92 7.65
N GLN A 104 -18.93 6.96 8.59
CA GLN A 104 -20.04 6.03 8.76
C GLN A 104 -21.35 6.77 9.09
N LEU A 105 -21.29 7.77 9.98
CA LEU A 105 -22.47 8.57 10.33
C LEU A 105 -23.01 9.35 9.12
N ALA A 106 -22.14 10.00 8.36
CA ALA A 106 -22.51 10.81 7.19
C ALA A 106 -23.08 9.97 6.04
N THR A 107 -22.69 8.70 5.93
CA THR A 107 -23.04 7.83 4.81
C THR A 107 -24.08 6.75 5.13
N LYS A 108 -24.59 6.72 6.37
CA LYS A 108 -25.51 5.68 6.89
C LYS A 108 -26.72 5.39 5.98
N ASP A 109 -27.28 6.40 5.33
CA ASP A 109 -28.50 6.31 4.54
C ASP A 109 -28.23 6.08 3.03
N LEU A 110 -26.95 5.99 2.63
CA LEU A 110 -26.58 5.79 1.22
C LEU A 110 -26.69 4.33 0.77
N GLY A 111 -26.85 3.38 1.69
CA GLY A 111 -26.84 1.95 1.36
C GLY A 111 -25.48 1.45 0.88
N ILE A 112 -24.40 2.11 1.30
CA ILE A 112 -23.00 1.79 0.99
C ILE A 112 -22.35 1.17 2.23
N LEU A 113 -21.63 0.07 2.03
CA LEU A 113 -20.81 -0.60 3.02
C LEU A 113 -19.32 -0.36 2.69
N PHE A 114 -18.46 -0.46 3.69
CA PHE A 114 -17.02 -0.22 3.54
C PHE A 114 -16.20 -1.46 3.91
N SER A 115 -15.05 -1.61 3.25
CA SER A 115 -14.00 -2.57 3.60
C SER A 115 -12.66 -2.07 3.07
N THR A 116 -11.56 -2.52 3.66
CA THR A 116 -10.19 -2.06 3.35
C THR A 116 -9.29 -3.21 2.88
N THR A 117 -9.81 -4.39 2.57
CA THR A 117 -8.96 -5.53 2.12
C THR A 117 -8.31 -5.28 0.76
N GLY A 118 -7.16 -5.90 0.50
CA GLY A 118 -6.29 -5.60 -0.65
C GLY A 118 -6.91 -5.83 -2.03
N SER A 119 -7.95 -6.66 -2.10
CA SER A 119 -8.80 -6.83 -3.28
C SER A 119 -10.25 -7.05 -2.87
N HIS A 120 -11.17 -6.75 -3.79
CA HIS A 120 -12.55 -7.21 -3.70
C HIS A 120 -12.63 -8.65 -4.24
N PRO A 121 -13.23 -9.62 -3.51
CA PRO A 121 -13.15 -11.05 -3.87
C PRO A 121 -13.65 -11.41 -5.28
N PHE A 122 -14.70 -10.74 -5.77
CA PHE A 122 -15.35 -11.12 -7.03
C PHE A 122 -15.67 -9.98 -8.00
N SER A 123 -15.25 -8.75 -7.70
CA SER A 123 -15.56 -7.61 -8.58
C SER A 123 -14.80 -7.73 -9.89
N LYS A 124 -15.44 -7.37 -11.01
CA LYS A 124 -14.86 -7.48 -12.34
C LYS A 124 -14.35 -6.13 -12.82
N TYR A 125 -13.19 -6.12 -13.48
CA TYR A 125 -12.62 -4.88 -14.00
C TYR A 125 -13.51 -4.20 -15.04
N SER A 126 -14.38 -4.95 -15.72
CA SER A 126 -15.34 -4.44 -16.69
C SER A 126 -16.37 -3.49 -16.07
N ASP A 127 -16.58 -3.60 -14.77
CA ASP A 127 -17.66 -2.90 -14.06
C ASP A 127 -17.13 -1.61 -13.40
N TRP A 128 -15.80 -1.39 -13.40
CA TRP A 128 -15.17 -0.27 -12.71
C TRP A 128 -15.23 1.01 -13.54
N VAL A 129 -15.68 2.09 -12.91
CA VAL A 129 -15.74 3.41 -13.53
C VAL A 129 -14.60 4.26 -13.00
N VAL A 130 -13.79 4.78 -13.91
CA VAL A 130 -12.64 5.63 -13.57
C VAL A 130 -13.12 7.03 -13.24
N SER A 131 -12.52 7.62 -12.22
CA SER A 131 -12.70 9.01 -11.84
C SER A 131 -12.40 9.96 -13.03
N PRO A 132 -13.28 10.92 -13.35
CA PRO A 132 -13.18 11.74 -14.56
C PRO A 132 -12.15 12.89 -14.41
N THR A 133 -10.90 12.57 -14.07
CA THR A 133 -9.80 13.53 -13.95
C THR A 133 -8.82 13.37 -15.11
N THR A 134 -8.21 14.48 -15.57
CA THR A 134 -7.22 14.47 -16.65
C THR A 134 -6.03 13.57 -16.32
N ARG A 135 -5.56 13.60 -15.06
CA ARG A 135 -4.45 12.76 -14.59
C ARG A 135 -4.74 11.26 -14.78
N TYR A 136 -5.96 10.83 -14.50
CA TYR A 136 -6.33 9.41 -14.59
C TYR A 136 -6.58 8.96 -16.03
N GLN A 137 -7.11 9.85 -16.88
CA GLN A 137 -7.21 9.59 -18.33
C GLN A 137 -5.82 9.44 -18.96
N ASP A 138 -4.87 10.30 -18.60
CA ASP A 138 -3.47 10.19 -19.02
C ASP A 138 -2.84 8.85 -18.60
N LEU A 139 -3.13 8.37 -17.38
CA LEU A 139 -2.62 7.10 -16.88
C LEU A 139 -3.16 5.92 -17.71
N ILE A 140 -4.45 5.96 -18.06
CA ILE A 140 -5.08 4.93 -18.91
C ILE A 140 -4.50 4.96 -20.31
N ASP A 141 -4.35 6.14 -20.91
CA ASP A 141 -3.78 6.25 -22.25
C ASP A 141 -2.35 5.70 -22.29
N ARG A 142 -1.57 6.00 -21.25
CA ARG A 142 -0.17 5.60 -21.16
C ARG A 142 0.04 4.10 -20.93
N ASN A 143 -0.75 3.48 -20.05
CA ASN A 143 -0.53 2.11 -19.58
C ASN A 143 -1.58 1.11 -20.08
N GLN A 144 -2.62 1.61 -20.74
CA GLN A 144 -3.65 0.85 -21.43
C GLN A 144 -4.23 -0.28 -20.55
N TRP A 145 -4.12 -1.52 -21.01
CA TRP A 145 -4.73 -2.69 -20.38
C TRP A 145 -4.32 -2.88 -18.93
N LEU A 146 -3.08 -2.53 -18.58
CA LEU A 146 -2.54 -2.75 -17.24
C LEU A 146 -3.26 -1.88 -16.21
N THR A 147 -3.45 -0.60 -16.52
CA THR A 147 -4.14 0.33 -15.61
C THR A 147 -5.60 -0.02 -15.41
N ARG A 148 -6.27 -0.62 -16.40
CA ARG A 148 -7.68 -1.05 -16.25
C ARG A 148 -7.87 -2.15 -15.19
N ARG A 149 -6.80 -2.83 -14.77
CA ARG A 149 -6.83 -3.94 -13.80
C ARG A 149 -6.45 -3.52 -12.37
N MET A 150 -6.24 -2.23 -12.10
CA MET A 150 -5.65 -1.73 -10.86
C MET A 150 -6.68 -1.37 -9.76
N SER A 151 -7.79 -2.11 -9.64
CA SER A 151 -8.68 -1.94 -8.47
C SER A 151 -8.21 -2.82 -7.33
N VAL A 152 -7.21 -2.32 -6.62
CA VAL A 152 -6.58 -2.94 -5.46
C VAL A 152 -6.40 -1.87 -4.39
N TYR A 153 -6.36 -2.29 -3.13
CA TYR A 153 -6.50 -1.39 -1.99
C TYR A 153 -5.28 -1.51 -1.06
N GLY A 154 -4.62 -0.40 -0.78
CA GLY A 154 -3.39 -0.33 0.00
C GLY A 154 -3.57 0.27 1.39
N LEU A 155 -2.59 -0.04 2.23
CA LEU A 155 -2.22 0.79 3.37
C LEU A 155 -0.91 1.51 2.99
N HIS A 156 -0.91 2.83 3.01
CA HIS A 156 0.30 3.63 2.85
C HIS A 156 0.69 4.28 4.17
N VAL A 157 1.97 4.18 4.53
CA VAL A 157 2.51 4.78 5.76
C VAL A 157 3.66 5.70 5.39
N HIS A 158 3.46 6.99 5.63
CA HIS A 158 4.49 8.02 5.52
C HIS A 158 5.27 8.12 6.82
N ILE A 159 6.61 8.12 6.71
CA ILE A 159 7.52 8.40 7.81
C ILE A 159 8.27 9.70 7.50
N GLY A 160 8.15 10.68 8.38
CA GLY A 160 8.81 11.98 8.27
C GLY A 160 10.33 11.83 8.34
N MET A 161 11.03 12.49 7.41
CA MET A 161 12.49 12.44 7.28
C MET A 161 13.10 13.83 7.48
N SER A 162 14.25 13.86 8.16
CA SER A 162 15.07 15.06 8.35
C SER A 162 15.71 15.55 7.07
N SER A 163 16.04 14.64 6.15
CA SER A 163 16.74 14.95 4.90
C SER A 163 16.50 13.89 3.82
N GLY A 164 16.86 14.21 2.58
CA GLY A 164 16.88 13.23 1.49
C GLY A 164 17.87 12.09 1.74
N GLU A 165 19.03 12.37 2.35
CA GLU A 165 20.02 11.34 2.69
C GLU A 165 19.46 10.35 3.73
N ASP A 166 18.77 10.85 4.76
CA ASP A 166 18.08 9.98 5.71
C ASP A 166 16.98 9.17 5.01
N CYS A 167 16.19 9.80 4.12
CA CYS A 167 15.17 9.12 3.35
C CYS A 167 15.74 7.90 2.58
N ILE A 168 16.91 8.04 1.93
CA ILE A 168 17.56 6.92 1.22
C ILE A 168 18.08 5.86 2.19
N ARG A 169 18.65 6.24 3.33
CA ARG A 169 19.10 5.27 4.34
C ARG A 169 17.92 4.43 4.86
N PHE A 170 16.81 5.08 5.21
CA PHE A 170 15.59 4.40 5.66
C PHE A 170 14.97 3.56 4.54
N ASN A 171 14.98 4.05 3.29
CA ASN A 171 14.52 3.27 2.13
C ASN A 171 15.30 1.95 2.04
N ASN A 172 16.65 2.03 2.07
CA ASN A 172 17.52 0.86 1.97
C ASN A 172 17.34 -0.11 3.14
N PHE A 173 17.05 0.39 4.34
CA PHE A 173 16.69 -0.43 5.50
C PHE A 173 15.35 -1.15 5.31
N PHE A 174 14.29 -0.42 4.92
CA PHE A 174 12.96 -1.00 4.76
C PHE A 174 12.85 -1.98 3.59
N MET A 175 13.75 -1.92 2.60
CA MET A 175 13.81 -2.92 1.52
C MET A 175 13.93 -4.36 2.05
N TYR A 176 14.58 -4.57 3.19
CA TYR A 176 14.72 -5.90 3.82
C TYR A 176 13.41 -6.41 4.42
N PHE A 177 12.49 -5.51 4.78
CA PHE A 177 11.25 -5.82 5.51
C PHE A 177 10.01 -5.77 4.62
N LEU A 178 10.16 -5.46 3.33
CA LEU A 178 9.06 -5.52 2.37
C LEU A 178 8.34 -6.88 2.38
N PRO A 179 9.05 -8.04 2.40
CA PRO A 179 8.38 -9.33 2.48
C PRO A 179 7.60 -9.51 3.79
N HIS A 180 8.12 -9.05 4.93
CA HIS A 180 7.48 -9.18 6.25
C HIS A 180 6.22 -8.34 6.35
N LEU A 181 6.28 -7.08 5.93
CA LEU A 181 5.14 -6.16 5.92
C LEU A 181 4.04 -6.68 4.99
N LEU A 182 4.41 -7.19 3.81
CA LEU A 182 3.46 -7.79 2.88
C LEU A 182 2.83 -9.08 3.43
N ALA A 183 3.63 -9.95 4.06
CA ALA A 183 3.13 -11.19 4.64
C ALA A 183 2.13 -10.91 5.76
N LEU A 184 2.46 -10.01 6.69
CA LEU A 184 1.59 -9.62 7.82
C LEU A 184 0.30 -8.93 7.36
N SER A 185 0.38 -8.09 6.31
CA SER A 185 -0.78 -7.35 5.79
C SER A 185 -1.67 -8.15 4.84
N SER A 186 -1.23 -9.33 4.38
CA SER A 186 -1.91 -10.07 3.32
C SER A 186 -3.43 -10.23 3.53
N SER A 187 -4.21 -9.69 2.59
CA SER A 187 -5.68 -9.66 2.67
C SER A 187 -6.36 -9.78 1.29
N SER A 188 -5.63 -10.19 0.26
CA SER A 188 -6.12 -10.28 -1.12
C SER A 188 -5.93 -11.67 -1.76
N PRO A 189 -6.55 -12.75 -1.25
CA PRO A 189 -6.36 -14.09 -1.81
C PRO A 189 -7.23 -14.36 -3.06
N PHE A 190 -8.31 -13.60 -3.23
CA PHE A 190 -9.26 -13.76 -4.34
C PHE A 190 -9.14 -12.63 -5.36
N TRP A 191 -9.36 -12.98 -6.64
CA TRP A 191 -9.43 -12.04 -7.75
C TRP A 191 -10.49 -12.48 -8.75
N GLN A 192 -11.50 -11.64 -9.01
CA GLN A 192 -12.58 -11.92 -9.96
C GLN A 192 -13.32 -13.26 -9.72
N GLY A 193 -13.46 -13.63 -8.46
CA GLY A 193 -14.18 -14.82 -8.02
C GLY A 193 -13.34 -16.10 -8.03
N ILE A 194 -12.04 -15.97 -8.25
CA ILE A 194 -11.08 -17.07 -8.28
C ILE A 194 -10.17 -16.95 -7.06
N ASP A 195 -10.01 -18.04 -6.29
CA ASP A 195 -8.89 -18.13 -5.35
C ASP A 195 -7.60 -18.21 -6.17
N THR A 196 -6.78 -17.16 -6.07
CA THR A 196 -5.57 -17.01 -6.88
C THR A 196 -4.47 -17.99 -6.48
N GLY A 197 -4.59 -18.64 -5.31
CA GLY A 197 -3.52 -19.37 -4.66
C GLY A 197 -2.45 -18.45 -4.04
N LEU A 198 -2.59 -17.12 -4.11
CA LEU A 198 -1.68 -16.15 -3.49
C LEU A 198 -2.21 -15.70 -2.13
N ALA A 199 -1.36 -15.43 -1.16
CA ALA A 199 -1.76 -14.74 0.06
C ALA A 199 -2.10 -13.28 -0.22
N SER A 200 -1.35 -12.61 -1.10
CA SER A 200 -1.65 -11.25 -1.54
C SER A 200 -1.51 -11.15 -3.06
N CYS A 201 -2.62 -11.00 -3.77
CA CYS A 201 -2.60 -10.82 -5.22
C CYS A 201 -2.43 -9.34 -5.62
N ARG A 202 -2.66 -8.39 -4.71
CA ARG A 202 -2.60 -6.95 -5.00
C ARG A 202 -1.29 -6.51 -5.67
N PRO A 203 -0.09 -6.87 -5.19
CA PRO A 203 1.17 -6.52 -5.84
C PRO A 203 1.22 -6.91 -7.31
N THR A 204 0.70 -8.09 -7.64
CA THR A 204 0.75 -8.63 -9.01
C THR A 204 -0.08 -7.83 -10.02
N THR A 205 -1.04 -7.00 -9.56
CA THR A 205 -1.87 -6.20 -10.47
C THR A 205 -1.15 -4.95 -10.95
N TYR A 206 -0.42 -4.27 -10.06
CA TYR A 206 0.27 -3.02 -10.39
C TYR A 206 1.72 -3.24 -10.83
N GLU A 207 2.40 -4.31 -10.39
CA GLU A 207 3.78 -4.63 -10.79
C GLU A 207 3.97 -4.97 -12.28
N ALA A 208 2.87 -5.20 -13.00
CA ALA A 208 2.94 -5.31 -14.46
C ALA A 208 3.31 -3.98 -15.13
N LEU A 209 3.15 -2.84 -14.43
CA LEU A 209 3.56 -1.53 -14.93
C LEU A 209 5.10 -1.38 -14.93
N PRO A 210 5.67 -0.69 -15.92
CA PRO A 210 7.13 -0.57 -16.08
C PRO A 210 7.81 0.20 -14.95
N THR A 211 7.08 1.04 -14.20
CA THR A 211 7.60 1.87 -13.10
C THR A 211 7.07 1.43 -11.72
N ALA A 212 6.63 0.18 -11.62
CA ALA A 212 6.07 -0.40 -10.41
C ALA A 212 6.95 -1.47 -9.76
N GLY A 213 6.69 -1.74 -8.47
CA GLY A 213 7.33 -2.80 -7.71
C GLY A 213 8.44 -2.30 -6.80
N GLN A 214 9.48 -3.11 -6.60
CA GLN A 214 10.57 -2.72 -5.70
C GLN A 214 11.33 -1.50 -6.24
N PRO A 215 11.71 -0.54 -5.37
CA PRO A 215 12.55 0.58 -5.79
C PRO A 215 13.93 0.09 -6.24
N TYR A 216 14.56 0.85 -7.13
CA TYR A 216 15.95 0.61 -7.49
C TYR A 216 16.87 0.96 -6.31
N HIS A 217 17.94 0.18 -6.14
CA HIS A 217 18.96 0.50 -5.16
C HIS A 217 19.72 1.78 -5.54
N VAL A 218 19.75 2.73 -4.61
CA VAL A 218 20.49 3.98 -4.70
C VAL A 218 21.22 4.21 -3.37
N ARG A 219 22.42 4.80 -3.40
CA ARG A 219 23.26 4.94 -2.19
C ARG A 219 23.06 6.28 -1.49
N THR A 220 22.83 7.33 -2.28
CA THR A 220 22.73 8.71 -1.81
C THR A 220 21.48 9.38 -2.36
N TRP A 221 21.09 10.51 -1.78
CA TRP A 221 20.00 11.33 -2.33
C TRP A 221 20.30 11.74 -3.77
N LYS A 222 21.55 12.11 -4.04
CA LYS A 222 22.01 12.51 -5.38
C LYS A 222 21.86 11.40 -6.43
N ASP A 223 22.05 10.14 -6.05
CA ASP A 223 21.82 9.00 -6.94
C ASP A 223 20.34 8.88 -7.30
N PHE A 224 19.45 9.08 -6.32
CA PHE A 224 18.00 9.12 -6.53
C PHE A 224 17.60 10.28 -7.44
N GLU A 225 18.13 11.49 -7.21
CA GLU A 225 17.87 12.66 -8.06
C GLU A 225 18.29 12.39 -9.51
N HIS A 226 19.47 11.77 -9.70
CA HIS A 226 19.96 11.43 -11.04
C HIS A 226 19.09 10.37 -11.73
N LEU A 227 18.67 9.34 -11.00
CA LEU A 227 17.76 8.31 -11.50
C LEU A 227 16.42 8.91 -11.90
N TYR A 228 15.80 9.71 -11.02
CA TYR A 228 14.52 10.35 -11.28
C TYR A 228 14.60 11.30 -12.48
N LYS A 229 15.65 12.14 -12.54
CA LYS A 229 15.90 13.04 -13.67
C LYS A 229 16.01 12.26 -14.97
N SER A 230 16.72 11.13 -14.96
CA SER A 230 16.84 10.25 -16.13
C SER A 230 15.49 9.70 -16.59
N LEU A 231 14.67 9.20 -15.64
CA LEU A 231 13.34 8.68 -15.91
C LEU A 231 12.38 9.76 -16.46
N LYS A 232 12.47 10.99 -15.95
CA LYS A 232 11.64 12.11 -16.42
C LYS A 232 12.08 12.61 -17.80
N LEU A 233 13.39 12.76 -18.04
CA LEU A 233 13.93 13.20 -19.33
C LEU A 233 13.62 12.21 -20.47
N CYS A 234 13.64 10.90 -20.21
CA CYS A 234 13.29 9.90 -21.21
C CYS A 234 11.77 9.68 -21.37
N GLY A 235 10.94 10.41 -20.62
CA GLY A 235 9.48 10.28 -20.64
C GLY A 235 8.94 9.02 -19.95
N SER A 236 9.78 8.29 -19.20
CA SER A 236 9.36 7.14 -18.39
C SER A 236 8.57 7.53 -17.15
N VAL A 237 8.56 8.80 -16.73
CA VAL A 237 7.61 9.36 -15.76
C VAL A 237 7.34 10.82 -16.09
N LYS A 238 6.18 11.36 -15.70
CA LYS A 238 5.91 12.80 -15.74
C LYS A 238 6.21 13.46 -14.38
N SER A 239 5.96 12.73 -13.30
CA SER A 239 6.17 13.17 -11.92
C SER A 239 6.59 12.02 -11.00
N LEU A 240 7.03 12.33 -9.77
CA LEU A 240 7.27 11.33 -8.72
C LEU A 240 6.05 10.47 -8.39
N LYS A 241 4.84 11.00 -8.58
CA LYS A 241 3.58 10.26 -8.39
C LYS A 241 3.37 9.15 -9.42
N ASP A 242 4.21 9.06 -10.45
CA ASP A 242 4.19 7.99 -11.45
C ASP A 242 5.23 6.90 -11.16
N LEU A 243 5.96 7.01 -10.04
CA LEU A 243 6.73 5.92 -9.45
C LEU A 243 5.79 5.13 -8.54
N TRP A 244 5.46 3.91 -8.96
CA TRP A 244 4.57 2.98 -8.24
C TRP A 244 5.39 2.01 -7.41
N TRP A 245 6.40 2.55 -6.73
CA TRP A 245 7.34 1.76 -5.95
C TRP A 245 6.75 1.36 -4.60
N ASP A 246 7.15 0.20 -4.10
CA ASP A 246 6.76 -0.31 -2.78
C ASP A 246 7.29 0.58 -1.63
N LEU A 247 8.39 1.28 -1.89
CA LEU A 247 8.93 2.36 -1.06
C LEU A 247 9.20 3.55 -1.96
N ARG A 248 8.71 4.72 -1.59
CA ARG A 248 8.83 5.92 -2.40
C ARG A 248 9.30 7.11 -1.57
N PRO A 249 10.47 7.69 -1.87
CA PRO A 249 10.81 9.01 -1.39
C PRO A 249 9.79 10.05 -1.88
N SER A 250 9.28 10.87 -0.97
CA SER A 250 8.35 11.95 -1.26
C SER A 250 8.93 13.28 -0.76
N PRO A 251 9.81 13.93 -1.54
CA PRO A 251 10.49 15.17 -1.16
C PRO A 251 9.52 16.31 -0.85
N GLY A 252 8.44 16.43 -1.62
CA GLY A 252 7.41 17.45 -1.41
C GLY A 252 6.71 17.33 -0.05
N PHE A 253 6.52 16.09 0.44
CA PHE A 253 5.99 15.82 1.77
C PHE A 253 7.07 15.54 2.82
N GLY A 254 8.36 15.59 2.47
CA GLY A 254 9.46 15.29 3.39
C GLY A 254 9.45 13.90 3.99
N THR A 255 8.95 12.89 3.29
CA THR A 255 8.68 11.56 3.85
C THR A 255 9.29 10.45 3.02
N LEU A 256 9.55 9.31 3.68
CA LEU A 256 9.59 8.01 3.01
C LEU A 256 8.20 7.38 3.13
N GLU A 257 7.64 6.98 2.00
CA GLU A 257 6.31 6.38 1.93
C GLU A 257 6.40 4.87 1.71
N ILE A 258 5.86 4.09 2.64
CA ILE A 258 5.78 2.63 2.57
C ILE A 258 4.44 2.23 1.98
N ARG A 259 4.45 1.55 0.83
CA ARG A 259 3.25 1.28 -0.01
C ARG A 259 3.02 -0.20 -0.31
N VAL A 260 3.86 -1.06 0.27
CA VAL A 260 3.87 -2.50 -0.02
C VAL A 260 2.65 -3.23 0.56
N CYS A 261 2.08 -2.74 1.65
CA CYS A 261 1.03 -3.43 2.39
C CYS A 261 -0.25 -3.54 1.56
N ASP A 262 -0.91 -4.69 1.66
CA ASP A 262 -2.34 -4.73 1.37
C ASP A 262 -3.08 -3.85 2.39
N GLY A 263 -4.23 -3.32 2.02
CA GLY A 263 -5.12 -2.73 3.02
C GLY A 263 -5.54 -3.80 4.03
N ALA A 264 -5.49 -3.47 5.33
CA ALA A 264 -5.81 -4.40 6.40
C ALA A 264 -7.34 -4.46 6.61
N ALA A 265 -7.90 -5.59 7.07
CA ALA A 265 -9.36 -5.74 7.19
C ALA A 265 -9.99 -4.89 8.31
N THR A 266 -9.18 -4.46 9.27
CA THR A 266 -9.63 -3.79 10.51
C THR A 266 -8.67 -2.67 10.90
N LEU A 267 -9.15 -1.67 11.63
CA LEU A 267 -8.29 -0.62 12.17
C LEU A 267 -7.27 -1.17 13.19
N ALA A 268 -7.64 -2.18 13.98
CA ALA A 268 -6.69 -2.85 14.87
C ALA A 268 -5.48 -3.44 14.12
N GLU A 269 -5.71 -4.09 12.97
CA GLU A 269 -4.64 -4.62 12.12
C GLU A 269 -3.86 -3.49 11.40
N THR A 270 -4.54 -2.44 10.93
CA THR A 270 -3.88 -1.25 10.36
C THR A 270 -2.90 -0.63 11.35
N LEU A 271 -3.35 -0.36 12.58
CA LEU A 271 -2.52 0.27 13.61
C LEU A 271 -1.39 -0.64 14.07
N ALA A 272 -1.60 -1.95 14.08
CA ALA A 272 -0.56 -2.95 14.33
C ALA A 272 0.59 -2.84 13.31
N LEU A 273 0.27 -2.70 12.02
CA LEU A 273 1.25 -2.51 10.95
C LEU A 273 1.94 -1.14 11.03
N VAL A 274 1.20 -0.07 11.29
CA VAL A 274 1.74 1.29 11.47
C VAL A 274 2.72 1.32 12.66
N ALA A 275 2.35 0.74 13.79
CA ALA A 275 3.19 0.65 14.98
C ALA A 275 4.46 -0.17 14.71
N LEU A 276 4.37 -1.27 13.96
CA LEU A 276 5.55 -2.06 13.57
C LEU A 276 6.53 -1.23 12.74
N ILE A 277 6.01 -0.56 11.69
CA ILE A 277 6.79 0.32 10.81
C ILE A 277 7.48 1.41 11.62
N HIS A 278 6.73 2.08 12.52
CA HIS A 278 7.26 3.15 13.33
C HIS A 278 8.34 2.66 14.33
N THR A 279 8.13 1.48 14.92
CA THR A 279 9.11 0.84 15.83
C THR A 279 10.39 0.45 15.11
N PHE A 280 10.27 -0.11 13.89
CA PHE A 280 11.42 -0.37 13.02
C PHE A 280 12.19 0.91 12.70
N ALA A 281 11.47 2.01 12.41
CA ALA A 281 12.08 3.29 12.11
C ALA A 281 12.86 3.84 13.32
N HIS A 282 12.29 3.78 14.52
CA HIS A 282 12.99 4.15 15.75
C HIS A 282 14.21 3.27 16.03
N TRP A 283 14.08 1.95 15.86
CA TRP A 283 15.20 1.04 16.00
C TRP A 283 16.34 1.39 15.04
N PHE A 284 16.01 1.65 13.76
CA PHE A 284 17.02 1.97 12.75
C PHE A 284 17.66 3.34 12.96
N ALA A 285 16.92 4.33 13.48
CA ALA A 285 17.48 5.63 13.84
C ALA A 285 18.65 5.50 14.83
N ASP A 286 18.52 4.63 15.83
CA ASP A 286 19.56 4.37 16.82
C ASP A 286 20.63 3.36 16.32
N ASN A 287 20.28 2.50 15.37
CA ASN A 287 21.12 1.39 14.89
C ASN A 287 21.51 1.57 13.41
N GLY A 288 21.75 2.81 12.98
CA GLY A 288 21.97 3.16 11.59
C GLY A 288 23.17 2.47 10.92
N SER A 289 24.18 2.06 11.69
CA SER A 289 25.34 1.29 11.22
C SER A 289 25.00 -0.15 10.86
N TRP A 290 23.79 -0.62 11.15
CA TRP A 290 23.34 -1.96 10.76
C TRP A 290 23.46 -2.20 9.25
N LEU A 291 23.27 -1.16 8.41
CA LEU A 291 23.48 -1.23 6.96
C LEU A 291 24.94 -1.51 6.55
N GLU A 292 25.91 -1.26 7.43
CA GLU A 292 27.32 -1.60 7.19
C GLU A 292 27.60 -3.08 7.54
N SER A 293 26.75 -3.66 8.40
CA SER A 293 26.88 -5.05 8.87
C SER A 293 26.12 -6.06 8.01
N VAL A 294 25.19 -5.61 7.17
CA VAL A 294 24.35 -6.46 6.32
C VAL A 294 24.55 -6.12 4.86
N ALA A 295 24.90 -7.12 4.06
CA ALA A 295 25.04 -6.96 2.63
C ALA A 295 23.68 -6.69 1.98
N TYR A 296 23.64 -5.67 1.11
CA TYR A 296 22.45 -5.40 0.32
C TYR A 296 22.04 -6.65 -0.48
N PRO A 297 20.79 -7.13 -0.35
CA PRO A 297 20.38 -8.36 -1.00
C PRO A 297 20.46 -8.17 -2.52
N PRO A 298 21.08 -9.12 -3.26
CA PRO A 298 21.02 -9.10 -4.71
C PRO A 298 19.56 -8.99 -5.18
N TYR A 299 19.32 -8.26 -6.26
CA TYR A 299 17.96 -8.00 -6.75
C TYR A 299 17.09 -9.26 -6.89
N TRP A 300 17.68 -10.36 -7.38
CA TRP A 300 16.96 -11.63 -7.52
C TRP A 300 16.45 -12.16 -6.17
N LEU A 301 17.20 -11.98 -5.08
CA LEU A 301 16.87 -12.45 -3.74
C LEU A 301 15.74 -11.59 -3.15
N SER A 302 15.84 -10.27 -3.28
CA SER A 302 14.77 -9.34 -2.87
C SER A 302 13.46 -9.65 -3.60
N ARG A 303 13.54 -9.92 -4.90
CA ARG A 303 12.38 -10.28 -5.73
C ARG A 303 11.82 -11.65 -5.34
N GLU A 304 12.67 -12.63 -5.10
CA GLU A 304 12.27 -13.97 -4.66
C GLU A 304 11.56 -13.93 -3.30
N ASN A 305 12.11 -13.25 -2.30
CA ASN A 305 11.47 -13.14 -0.99
C ASN A 305 10.14 -12.40 -1.05
N LYS A 306 10.02 -11.36 -1.89
CA LYS A 306 8.73 -10.71 -2.15
C LYS A 306 7.73 -11.70 -2.76
N TRP A 307 8.14 -12.47 -3.77
CA TRP A 307 7.29 -13.51 -4.36
C TRP A 307 6.85 -14.55 -3.33
N ARG A 308 7.74 -15.00 -2.45
CA ARG A 308 7.39 -15.95 -1.39
C ARG A 308 6.36 -15.38 -0.41
N ALA A 309 6.50 -14.10 -0.03
CA ALA A 309 5.49 -13.41 0.78
C ALA A 309 4.14 -13.27 0.03
N ILE A 310 4.16 -12.89 -1.25
CA ILE A 310 2.97 -12.85 -2.12
C ILE A 310 2.25 -14.20 -2.15
N ARG A 311 2.99 -15.29 -2.34
CA ARG A 311 2.43 -16.62 -2.56
C ARG A 311 2.01 -17.32 -1.27
N TYR A 312 2.83 -17.24 -0.23
CA TYR A 312 2.69 -18.05 0.98
C TYR A 312 2.39 -17.22 2.24
N GLY A 313 2.44 -15.89 2.17
CA GLY A 313 2.17 -15.03 3.31
C GLY A 313 3.11 -15.34 4.48
N LEU A 314 2.53 -15.55 5.66
CA LEU A 314 3.29 -15.88 6.87
C LEU A 314 3.89 -17.29 6.86
N ASP A 315 3.43 -18.18 5.97
CA ASP A 315 3.99 -19.54 5.85
C ASP A 315 5.15 -19.60 4.85
N ALA A 316 5.65 -18.44 4.40
CA ALA A 316 6.81 -18.36 3.53
C ALA A 316 8.11 -18.79 4.23
N GLU A 317 9.02 -19.39 3.46
CA GLU A 317 10.42 -19.54 3.84
C GLU A 317 11.25 -18.44 3.16
N LEU A 318 11.83 -17.52 3.91
CA LEU A 318 12.71 -16.47 3.39
C LEU A 318 14.07 -17.06 3.01
N VAL A 319 14.60 -16.67 1.85
CA VAL A 319 16.01 -16.89 1.47
C VAL A 319 16.86 -15.86 2.20
N MET A 320 17.78 -16.34 3.03
CA MET A 320 18.56 -15.50 3.95
C MET A 320 19.92 -15.08 3.37
N ASN A 321 20.44 -15.81 2.39
CA ASN A 321 21.73 -15.54 1.77
C ASN A 321 21.84 -16.12 0.35
N THR A 322 22.97 -15.83 -0.31
CA THR A 322 23.27 -16.28 -1.67
C THR A 322 23.57 -17.78 -1.77
N GLU A 323 23.83 -18.44 -0.65
CA GLU A 323 24.05 -19.89 -0.56
C GLU A 323 22.73 -20.68 -0.48
N GLY A 324 21.59 -19.98 -0.42
CA GLY A 324 20.26 -20.60 -0.42
C GLY A 324 19.77 -21.06 0.96
N LYS A 325 20.39 -20.61 2.06
CA LYS A 325 19.88 -20.87 3.41
C LYS A 325 18.50 -20.23 3.56
N THR A 326 17.52 -20.98 4.08
CA THR A 326 16.19 -20.46 4.35
C THR A 326 15.91 -20.29 5.84
N LYS A 327 14.88 -19.49 6.16
CA LYS A 327 14.27 -19.38 7.50
C LYS A 327 12.76 -19.19 7.35
N LEU A 328 11.95 -19.73 8.26
CA LEU A 328 10.51 -19.46 8.25
C LEU A 328 10.25 -17.97 8.54
N MET A 329 9.32 -17.37 7.78
CA MET A 329 8.89 -15.99 7.94
C MET A 329 8.44 -15.70 9.37
N ARG A 330 7.68 -16.62 9.98
CA ARG A 330 7.21 -16.49 11.36
C ARG A 330 8.36 -16.42 12.36
N GLU A 331 9.36 -17.29 12.20
CA GLU A 331 10.55 -17.30 13.06
C GLU A 331 11.34 -16.00 12.92
N ASP A 332 11.53 -15.49 11.69
CA ASP A 332 12.24 -14.24 11.48
C ASP A 332 11.50 -13.02 12.07
N ILE A 333 10.17 -12.96 11.91
CA ILE A 333 9.34 -11.91 12.52
C ILE A 333 9.44 -11.96 14.06
N ASP A 334 9.36 -13.14 14.66
CA ASP A 334 9.47 -13.29 16.13
C ASP A 334 10.85 -12.84 16.64
N GLU A 335 11.94 -13.21 15.95
CA GLU A 335 13.29 -12.73 16.27
C GLU A 335 13.39 -11.20 16.19
N TRP A 336 12.72 -10.56 15.22
CA TRP A 336 12.65 -9.11 15.14
C TRP A 336 11.81 -8.51 16.25
N PHE A 337 10.67 -9.09 16.60
CA PHE A 337 9.85 -8.61 17.72
C PHE A 337 10.63 -8.64 19.04
N GLU A 338 11.46 -9.66 19.27
CA GLU A 338 12.36 -9.73 20.41
C GLU A 338 13.39 -8.59 20.41
N LYS A 339 14.00 -8.28 19.27
CA LYS A 339 14.94 -7.14 19.12
C LYS A 339 14.26 -5.79 19.33
N LEU A 340 12.99 -5.66 18.95
CA LEU A 340 12.24 -4.41 19.04
C LEU A 340 11.66 -4.14 20.44
N LYS A 341 11.71 -5.09 21.38
CA LYS A 341 11.15 -4.95 22.75
C LYS A 341 11.45 -3.61 23.44
N PRO A 342 12.71 -3.11 23.47
CA PRO A 342 13.00 -1.83 24.13
C PRO A 342 12.23 -0.65 23.53
N TYR A 343 11.99 -0.67 22.22
CA TYR A 343 11.26 0.37 21.50
C TYR A 343 9.75 0.23 21.68
N ILE A 344 9.24 -1.00 21.70
CA ILE A 344 7.84 -1.29 22.02
C ILE A 344 7.50 -0.73 23.40
N GLU A 345 8.37 -0.94 24.39
CA GLU A 345 8.21 -0.42 25.74
C GLU A 345 8.28 1.11 25.79
N LYS A 346 9.30 1.70 25.17
CA LYS A 346 9.52 3.15 25.11
C LYS A 346 8.36 3.90 24.44
N LEU A 347 7.75 3.32 23.40
CA LEU A 347 6.66 3.94 22.63
C LEU A 347 5.27 3.57 23.16
N HIS A 348 5.19 2.67 24.15
CA HIS A 348 3.93 2.13 24.67
C HIS A 348 3.08 1.39 23.62
N TYR A 349 3.70 0.57 22.77
CA TYR A 349 3.06 -0.13 21.63
C TYR A 349 2.68 -1.58 21.93
N GLN A 350 2.62 -1.99 23.19
CA GLN A 350 2.38 -3.38 23.59
C GLN A 350 1.07 -3.93 23.03
N THR A 351 0.00 -3.12 23.00
CA THR A 351 -1.31 -3.53 22.46
C THR A 351 -1.22 -3.82 20.96
N TYR A 352 -0.58 -2.95 20.19
CA TYR A 352 -0.39 -3.13 18.74
C TYR A 352 0.43 -4.39 18.43
N PHE A 353 1.51 -4.63 19.17
CA PHE A 353 2.31 -5.86 19.01
C PHE A 353 1.59 -7.12 19.49
N SER A 354 0.65 -6.99 20.43
CA SER A 354 -0.24 -8.10 20.81
C SER A 354 -1.18 -8.46 19.65
N THR A 355 -1.67 -7.47 18.90
CA THR A 355 -2.42 -7.70 17.65
C THR A 355 -1.55 -8.37 16.58
N LEU A 356 -0.30 -7.93 16.37
CA LEU A 356 0.63 -8.61 15.44
C LEU A 356 0.85 -10.08 15.83
N LYS A 357 1.04 -10.37 17.13
CA LYS A 357 1.15 -11.74 17.63
C LYS A 357 -0.13 -12.54 17.40
N MET A 358 -1.29 -11.92 17.49
CA MET A 358 -2.57 -12.57 17.18
C MET A 358 -2.66 -12.94 15.69
N ILE A 359 -2.27 -12.04 14.78
CA ILE A 359 -2.16 -12.31 13.34
C ILE A 359 -1.19 -13.48 13.10
N MET A 360 -0.02 -13.44 13.74
CA MET A 360 0.99 -14.50 13.67
C MET A 360 0.52 -15.85 14.20
N ASN A 361 -0.42 -15.90 15.15
CA ASN A 361 -0.90 -17.17 15.72
C ASN A 361 -2.17 -17.69 15.04
N SER A 362 -3.03 -16.79 14.57
CA SER A 362 -4.40 -17.13 14.16
C SER A 362 -4.65 -16.96 12.65
N GLY A 363 -3.73 -16.27 11.98
CA GLY A 363 -3.67 -16.07 10.54
C GLY A 363 -4.01 -14.65 10.08
N THR A 364 -3.67 -14.32 8.84
CA THR A 364 -3.99 -13.02 8.24
C THR A 364 -5.44 -12.95 7.75
N SER A 365 -5.88 -11.77 7.28
CA SER A 365 -7.19 -11.63 6.63
C SER A 365 -7.32 -12.59 5.44
N SER A 366 -6.25 -12.83 4.68
CA SER A 366 -6.28 -13.80 3.58
C SER A 366 -6.63 -15.22 4.04
N GLU A 367 -6.07 -15.65 5.17
CA GLU A 367 -6.39 -16.96 5.75
C GLU A 367 -7.84 -17.01 6.26
N ARG A 368 -8.33 -15.92 6.88
CA ARG A 368 -9.73 -15.82 7.35
C ARG A 368 -10.73 -15.84 6.19
N GLN A 369 -10.47 -15.11 5.11
CA GLN A 369 -11.30 -15.12 3.90
C GLN A 369 -11.39 -16.51 3.28
N ARG A 370 -10.26 -17.23 3.18
CA ARG A 370 -10.25 -18.63 2.71
C ARG A 370 -11.02 -19.57 3.62
N LYS A 371 -10.92 -19.41 4.96
CA LYS A 371 -11.71 -20.19 5.93
C LYS A 371 -13.22 -19.96 5.73
N VAL A 372 -13.64 -18.71 5.54
CA VAL A 372 -15.05 -18.37 5.24
C VAL A 372 -15.52 -19.02 3.93
N PHE A 373 -14.71 -18.93 2.88
CA PHE A 373 -15.05 -19.53 1.58
C PHE A 373 -15.09 -21.05 1.64
N ALA A 374 -14.14 -21.70 2.32
CA ALA A 374 -14.10 -23.14 2.46
C ALA A 374 -15.32 -23.71 3.19
N TYR A 375 -15.89 -22.96 4.13
CA TYR A 375 -17.07 -23.37 4.89
C TYR A 375 -18.39 -23.12 4.13
N ASN A 376 -18.51 -21.99 3.43
CA ASN A 376 -19.77 -21.59 2.79
C ASN A 376 -19.86 -21.85 1.29
N HIS A 377 -18.71 -21.97 0.60
CA HIS A 377 -18.60 -21.97 -0.85
C HIS A 377 -19.29 -20.78 -1.54
N CYS A 378 -19.30 -19.62 -0.87
CA CYS A 378 -19.99 -18.41 -1.31
C CYS A 378 -19.09 -17.17 -1.19
N LEU A 379 -18.84 -16.50 -2.32
CA LEU A 379 -17.99 -15.31 -2.38
C LEU A 379 -18.64 -14.09 -1.69
N ASN A 380 -19.97 -13.97 -1.72
CA ASN A 380 -20.68 -12.89 -1.01
C ASN A 380 -20.46 -12.96 0.50
N ASP A 381 -20.33 -14.17 1.05
CA ASP A 381 -20.11 -14.31 2.49
C ASP A 381 -18.70 -13.90 2.92
N ILE A 382 -17.72 -13.94 1.99
CA ILE A 382 -16.40 -13.33 2.21
C ILE A 382 -16.54 -11.82 2.33
N VAL A 383 -17.29 -11.18 1.42
CA VAL A 383 -17.51 -9.73 1.47
C VAL A 383 -18.26 -9.33 2.74
N LYS A 384 -19.32 -10.06 3.11
CA LYS A 384 -20.02 -9.84 4.38
C LYS A 384 -19.07 -9.95 5.57
N HIS A 385 -18.21 -10.96 5.58
CA HIS A 385 -17.20 -11.12 6.63
C HIS A 385 -16.26 -9.92 6.69
N ASN A 386 -15.68 -9.51 5.56
CA ASN A 386 -14.77 -8.36 5.49
C ASN A 386 -15.46 -7.05 5.93
N VAL A 387 -16.73 -6.85 5.57
CA VAL A 387 -17.54 -5.71 6.04
C VAL A 387 -17.78 -5.82 7.55
N SER A 388 -18.07 -7.00 8.09
CA SER A 388 -18.25 -7.19 9.54
C SER A 388 -16.96 -6.92 10.32
N GLU A 389 -15.81 -7.41 9.83
CA GLU A 389 -14.50 -7.09 10.41
C GLU A 389 -14.26 -5.59 10.42
N PHE A 390 -14.48 -4.92 9.29
CA PHE A 390 -14.33 -3.47 9.18
C PHE A 390 -15.28 -2.73 10.14
N LEU A 391 -16.56 -3.10 10.22
CA LEU A 391 -17.50 -2.43 11.12
C LEU A 391 -17.13 -2.60 12.60
N LEU A 392 -16.66 -3.78 12.99
CA LEU A 392 -16.27 -4.08 14.37
C LEU A 392 -14.85 -3.61 14.72
N GLN A 393 -14.07 -3.23 13.71
CA GLN A 393 -12.67 -2.81 13.83
C GLN A 393 -11.77 -3.83 14.56
N THR A 394 -12.15 -5.10 14.55
CA THR A 394 -11.42 -6.21 15.20
C THR A 394 -11.47 -7.49 14.36
N PRO A 395 -10.38 -8.27 14.30
CA PRO A 395 -10.36 -9.50 13.52
C PRO A 395 -11.30 -10.59 14.06
N LEU A 396 -12.00 -11.27 13.16
CA LEU A 396 -12.97 -12.32 13.47
C LEU A 396 -12.40 -13.70 13.12
N TYR A 397 -11.66 -14.32 14.05
CA TYR A 397 -11.02 -15.62 13.84
C TYR A 397 -11.96 -16.83 13.97
N ARG A 398 -13.04 -16.68 14.72
CA ARG A 398 -14.10 -17.70 14.87
C ARG A 398 -15.41 -17.06 14.44
N ARG A 399 -16.23 -17.78 13.68
CA ARG A 399 -17.67 -17.50 13.75
C ARG A 399 -18.09 -17.82 15.17
N GLU A 400 -18.62 -16.85 15.90
CA GLU A 400 -19.62 -17.18 16.91
C GLU A 400 -20.70 -17.97 16.18
N SER A 401 -20.71 -19.27 16.45
CA SER A 401 -21.70 -20.19 15.93
C SER A 401 -23.06 -19.78 16.48
N GLY A 402 -23.88 -19.17 15.63
CA GLY A 402 -25.33 -19.15 15.81
C GLY A 402 -25.94 -17.80 16.16
N VAL A 403 -25.93 -16.86 15.21
CA VAL A 403 -27.14 -16.06 14.94
C VAL A 403 -27.29 -15.98 13.42
N SER A 404 -28.21 -16.78 12.89
CA SER A 404 -28.82 -16.57 11.57
C SER A 404 -30.02 -15.62 11.75
N PRO A 405 -30.39 -14.88 10.70
CA PRO A 405 -30.74 -13.45 10.74
C PRO A 405 -31.99 -13.09 11.52
#